data_AF-A0A954G9C6-F1
#
_entry.id   AF-A0A954G9C6-F1
#
_cell.length_a   1.000
_cell.length_b   1.000
_cell.length_c   1.000
_cell.angle_alpha   90.00
_cell.angle_beta   90.00
_cell.angle_gamma   90.00
#
_symmetry.space_group_name_H-M   'P 1'
#
loop_
_entity.id
_entity.type
_entity.pdbx_description
1 polymer ?
#
loop_
_entity_poly.entity_id
_entity_poly.type
_entity_poly.pdbx_seq_one_letter_code
_entity_poly.pdbx_strand_id
1 'polypeptide(L)'
;KNRPQRSLELPLTVRLTDGSKFPIQALQSNDRQVKVSGNQTGELILPAKNVASIRFGALNSNIQDSWEKLLNSGNSKDLLVVQKENVLDYIDGVVGSITEDKIQFFTGEDEVSVNRSRVFGVIYFRPPVPEVSPFCAIRLTDEGVLNASAITFNGTAFAATLQGGTQARFAPQSIANLDFSQGKVRYLSDLEPGNIEYTPFFDTVWKYRKDRHRDGGPLRVGGKEYARGLYIHSKTLLQYRIKGDYRNFRAIMGIDDSVPGIGFV
;
A
#
# COMPACT_ATOMS: atom_id res chain seq x y z
N LYS A 1 -25.62 11.83 -29.27
CA LYS A 1 -25.34 11.96 -27.81
C LYS A 1 -24.34 10.87 -27.42
N ASN A 2 -23.05 11.16 -27.56
CA ASN A 2 -21.97 10.24 -27.19
C ASN A 2 -21.90 10.14 -25.67
N ARG A 3 -22.21 8.96 -25.12
CA ARG A 3 -21.70 8.58 -23.80
C ARG A 3 -20.20 8.30 -23.98
N PRO A 4 -19.30 8.89 -23.19
CA PRO A 4 -17.92 8.43 -23.20
C PRO A 4 -17.91 7.01 -22.66
N GLN A 5 -17.59 6.04 -23.52
CA GLN A 5 -17.08 4.74 -23.07
C GLN A 5 -15.79 5.06 -22.31
N ARG A 6 -15.87 5.03 -20.98
CA ARG A 6 -14.69 4.93 -20.12
C ARG A 6 -14.05 3.60 -20.52
N SER A 7 -13.05 3.63 -21.39
CA SER A 7 -12.14 2.51 -21.53
C SER A 7 -11.63 2.23 -20.13
N LEU A 8 -11.88 1.02 -19.63
CA LEU A 8 -11.31 0.50 -18.39
C LEU A 8 -9.82 0.25 -18.66
N GLU A 9 -9.06 1.31 -18.95
CA GLU A 9 -7.61 1.22 -18.88
C GLU A 9 -7.28 0.97 -17.41
N LEU A 10 -6.67 -0.19 -17.16
CA LEU A 10 -6.22 -0.54 -15.83
C LEU A 10 -5.20 0.52 -15.39
N PRO A 11 -5.31 1.05 -14.16
CA PRO A 11 -4.44 2.13 -13.75
C PRO A 11 -2.99 1.64 -13.74
N LEU A 12 -2.12 2.45 -14.34
CA LEU A 12 -0.67 2.26 -14.24
C LEU A 12 -0.31 2.34 -12.76
N THR A 13 0.78 1.69 -12.34
CA THR A 13 1.23 1.74 -10.94
C THR A 13 2.63 2.32 -10.87
N VAL A 14 2.82 3.31 -10.02
CA VAL A 14 4.15 3.86 -9.71
C VAL A 14 4.60 3.35 -8.35
N ARG A 15 5.88 3.00 -8.24
CA ARG A 15 6.56 2.73 -6.97
C ARG A 15 7.71 3.72 -6.79
N LEU A 16 7.79 4.31 -5.60
CA LEU A 16 8.89 5.20 -5.21
C LEU A 16 9.97 4.44 -4.44
N THR A 17 11.16 5.03 -4.34
CA THR A 17 12.31 4.49 -3.61
C THR A 17 12.08 4.39 -2.10
N ASP A 18 11.14 5.16 -1.57
CA ASP A 18 10.74 5.13 -0.15
C ASP A 18 9.70 4.03 0.17
N GLY A 19 9.34 3.20 -0.81
CA GLY A 19 8.33 2.15 -0.68
C GLY A 19 6.89 2.58 -0.97
N SER A 20 6.62 3.87 -1.21
CA SER A 20 5.31 4.34 -1.67
C SER A 20 4.92 3.63 -2.97
N LYS A 21 3.65 3.27 -3.10
CA LYS A 21 3.09 2.61 -4.28
C LYS A 21 1.67 3.07 -4.48
N PHE A 22 1.33 3.61 -5.64
CA PHE A 22 -0.02 4.11 -5.89
C PHE A 22 -0.40 4.02 -7.37
N PRO A 23 -1.72 3.88 -7.66
CA PRO A 23 -2.23 3.86 -9.01
C PRO A 23 -2.28 5.27 -9.63
N ILE A 24 -2.07 5.35 -10.94
CA ILE A 24 -2.13 6.57 -11.75
C ILE A 24 -2.85 6.30 -13.07
N GLN A 25 -3.36 7.35 -13.72
CA GLN A 25 -4.00 7.29 -15.04
C GLN A 25 -3.09 7.82 -16.14
N ALA A 26 -2.20 8.76 -15.82
CA ALA A 26 -1.29 9.35 -16.80
C ALA A 26 0.08 9.60 -16.19
N LEU A 27 1.10 9.52 -17.05
CA LEU A 27 2.51 9.69 -16.74
C LEU A 27 3.20 10.35 -17.93
N GLN A 28 4.05 11.32 -17.64
CA GLN A 28 5.13 11.77 -18.52
C GLN A 28 6.41 11.92 -17.71
N SER A 29 7.57 11.61 -18.29
CA SER A 29 8.87 11.77 -17.62
C SER A 29 9.94 12.37 -18.51
N ASN A 30 10.88 13.06 -17.88
CA ASN A 30 12.17 13.42 -18.43
C ASN A 30 13.29 13.00 -17.46
N ASP A 31 14.51 13.47 -17.69
CA ASP A 31 15.71 13.19 -16.90
C ASP A 31 15.61 13.65 -15.43
N ARG A 32 14.81 14.68 -15.14
CA ARG A 32 14.73 15.31 -13.82
C ARG A 32 13.48 14.95 -13.05
N GLN A 33 12.35 14.83 -13.74
CA GLN A 33 11.03 14.78 -13.13
C GLN A 33 10.10 13.80 -13.83
N VAL A 34 9.20 13.25 -13.03
CA VAL A 34 8.13 12.37 -13.45
C VAL A 34 6.82 13.04 -13.02
N LYS A 35 6.05 13.48 -14.00
CA LYS A 35 4.72 14.05 -13.83
C LYS A 35 3.70 12.92 -13.89
N VAL A 36 2.93 12.75 -12.83
CA VAL A 36 1.89 11.72 -12.74
C VAL A 36 0.54 12.34 -12.41
N SER A 37 -0.53 11.71 -12.85
CA SER A 37 -1.90 12.06 -12.50
C SER A 37 -2.63 10.84 -11.98
N GLY A 38 -3.11 10.90 -10.74
CA GLY A 38 -3.88 9.85 -10.08
C GLY A 38 -5.25 10.36 -9.63
N ASN A 39 -6.26 9.48 -9.64
CA ASN A 39 -7.63 9.82 -9.22
C ASN A 39 -7.67 10.33 -7.77
N GLN A 40 -6.91 9.69 -6.88
CA GLN A 40 -6.89 10.02 -5.45
C GLN A 40 -5.74 10.99 -5.07
N THR A 41 -4.66 10.98 -5.84
CA THR A 41 -3.46 11.82 -5.60
C THR A 41 -3.53 13.18 -6.29
N GLY A 42 -4.40 13.34 -7.29
CA GLY A 42 -4.32 14.45 -8.23
C GLY A 42 -3.02 14.40 -9.05
N GLU A 43 -2.58 15.57 -9.51
CA GLU A 43 -1.31 15.74 -10.20
C GLU A 43 -0.15 15.83 -9.20
N LEU A 44 0.89 15.02 -9.41
CA LEU A 44 2.14 15.08 -8.64
C LEU A 44 3.33 15.24 -9.58
N ILE A 45 4.30 16.06 -9.17
CA ILE A 45 5.60 16.20 -9.83
C ILE A 45 6.65 15.58 -8.90
N LEU A 46 7.17 14.43 -9.32
CA LEU A 46 8.11 13.63 -8.55
C LEU A 46 9.52 13.83 -9.12
N PRO A 47 10.57 14.00 -8.30
CA PRO A 47 11.93 13.88 -8.78
C PRO A 47 12.15 12.49 -9.39
N ALA A 48 12.74 12.41 -10.60
CA ALA A 48 12.93 11.14 -11.30
C ALA A 48 13.73 10.12 -10.47
N LYS A 49 14.73 10.60 -9.74
CA LYS A 49 15.54 9.81 -8.80
C LYS A 49 14.73 9.12 -7.68
N ASN A 50 13.53 9.60 -7.37
CA ASN A 50 12.66 9.02 -6.33
C ASN A 50 11.72 7.95 -6.90
N VAL A 51 11.61 7.80 -8.23
CA VAL A 51 10.79 6.77 -8.85
C VAL A 51 11.64 5.50 -9.01
N ALA A 52 11.17 4.40 -8.44
CA ALA A 52 11.85 3.10 -8.49
C ALA A 52 11.32 2.23 -9.65
N SER A 53 10.01 2.22 -9.89
CA SER A 53 9.44 1.50 -11.02
C SER A 53 8.09 2.07 -11.45
N ILE A 54 7.75 1.78 -12.71
CA ILE A 54 6.46 2.11 -13.33
C ILE A 54 5.96 0.83 -13.99
N ARG A 55 4.75 0.40 -13.66
CA ARG A 55 4.09 -0.75 -14.28
C ARG A 55 2.92 -0.26 -15.13
N PHE A 56 2.93 -0.60 -16.41
CA PHE A 56 1.87 -0.28 -17.36
C PHE A 56 0.86 -1.43 -17.51
N GLY A 57 1.32 -2.68 -17.36
CA GLY A 57 0.49 -3.87 -17.53
C GLY A 57 -0.23 -4.35 -16.27
N ALA A 58 -1.32 -5.11 -16.48
CA ALA A 58 -2.04 -5.81 -15.42
C ALA A 58 -1.17 -6.92 -14.82
N LEU A 59 -1.30 -7.18 -13.51
CA LEU A 59 -0.68 -8.34 -12.87
C LEU A 59 -1.73 -9.43 -12.82
N ASN A 60 -1.32 -10.65 -13.15
CA ASN A 60 -2.09 -11.86 -12.92
C ASN A 60 -1.22 -12.85 -12.12
N SER A 61 -1.83 -13.94 -11.66
CA SER A 61 -1.16 -14.95 -10.83
C SER A 61 0.09 -15.57 -11.48
N ASN A 62 0.20 -15.57 -12.81
CA ASN A 62 1.31 -16.20 -13.53
C ASN A 62 2.57 -15.32 -13.57
N ILE A 63 2.40 -14.00 -13.54
CA ILE A 63 3.51 -13.04 -13.70
C ILE A 63 3.83 -12.22 -12.45
N GLN A 64 3.02 -12.34 -11.39
CA GLN A 64 3.22 -11.61 -10.14
C GLN A 64 4.57 -11.91 -9.50
N ASP A 65 4.89 -13.18 -9.28
CA ASP A 65 6.16 -13.58 -8.66
C ASP A 65 7.36 -13.17 -9.52
N SER A 66 7.24 -13.28 -10.85
CA SER A 66 8.29 -12.86 -11.78
C SER A 66 8.53 -11.35 -11.72
N TRP A 67 7.47 -10.54 -11.65
CA TRP A 67 7.58 -9.09 -11.48
C TRP A 67 8.22 -8.72 -10.14
N GLU A 68 7.82 -9.39 -9.05
CA GLU A 68 8.41 -9.17 -7.72
C GLU A 68 9.90 -9.56 -7.68
N LYS A 69 10.29 -10.63 -8.38
CA LYS A 69 11.71 -10.99 -8.54
C LYS A 69 12.50 -9.92 -9.28
N LEU A 70 11.96 -9.36 -10.38
CA LEU A 70 12.62 -8.29 -11.13
C LEU A 70 12.76 -6.99 -10.32
N LEU A 71 11.76 -6.67 -9.48
CA LEU A 71 11.83 -5.50 -8.60
C LEU A 71 12.91 -5.62 -7.53
N ASN A 72 13.24 -6.85 -7.13
CA ASN A 72 14.20 -7.14 -6.07
C ASN A 72 15.51 -7.72 -6.62
N SER A 73 15.66 -7.83 -7.94
CA SER A 73 16.92 -8.23 -8.54
C SER A 73 17.87 -7.04 -8.42
N GLY A 74 19.05 -7.26 -7.82
CA GLY A 74 20.07 -6.22 -7.59
C GLY A 74 20.76 -5.80 -8.89
N ASN A 75 19.98 -5.42 -9.91
CA ASN A 75 20.47 -5.04 -11.22
C ASN A 75 21.37 -3.81 -11.12
N SER A 76 22.30 -3.66 -12.06
CA SER A 76 23.21 -2.51 -12.14
C SER A 76 22.78 -1.48 -13.19
N LYS A 77 21.69 -1.74 -13.92
CA LYS A 77 21.13 -0.91 -14.99
C LYS A 77 19.61 -0.84 -14.91
N ASP A 78 19.01 0.09 -15.64
CA ASP A 78 17.55 0.15 -15.79
C ASP A 78 17.06 -1.04 -16.61
N LEU A 79 15.85 -1.50 -16.32
CA LEU A 79 15.18 -2.56 -17.05
C LEU A 79 13.97 -2.02 -17.80
N LEU A 80 13.90 -2.34 -19.09
CA LEU A 80 12.68 -2.24 -19.87
C LEU A 80 12.06 -3.63 -19.96
N VAL A 81 10.94 -3.83 -19.25
CA VAL A 81 10.28 -5.13 -19.08
C VAL A 81 9.16 -5.27 -20.11
N VAL A 82 9.16 -6.37 -20.83
CA VAL A 82 8.13 -6.73 -21.82
C VAL A 82 7.43 -8.01 -21.41
N GLN A 83 6.17 -8.16 -21.80
CA GLN A 83 5.41 -9.39 -21.57
C GLN A 83 5.25 -10.14 -22.89
N LYS A 84 5.67 -11.41 -22.92
CA LYS A 84 5.40 -12.36 -24.00
C LYS A 84 4.49 -13.44 -23.43
N GLU A 85 3.22 -13.42 -23.84
CA GLU A 85 2.18 -14.29 -23.29
C GLU A 85 2.06 -14.19 -21.76
N ASN A 86 2.55 -15.18 -21.02
CA ASN A 86 2.54 -15.23 -19.55
C ASN A 86 3.94 -15.19 -18.93
N VAL A 87 4.93 -14.70 -19.69
CA VAL A 87 6.32 -14.58 -19.23
C VAL A 87 6.77 -13.14 -19.33
N LEU A 88 7.44 -12.66 -18.29
CA LEU A 88 8.13 -11.37 -18.30
C LEU A 88 9.57 -11.56 -18.73
N ASP A 89 9.98 -10.77 -19.70
CA ASP A 89 11.34 -10.71 -20.25
C ASP A 89 11.82 -9.26 -20.14
N TYR A 90 13.12 -9.01 -20.19
CA TYR A 90 13.65 -7.66 -19.97
C TYR A 90 14.87 -7.37 -20.83
N ILE A 91 15.09 -6.08 -21.04
CA ILE A 91 16.27 -5.53 -21.72
C ILE A 91 16.94 -4.56 -20.75
N ASP A 92 18.24 -4.74 -20.53
CA ASP A 92 19.07 -3.87 -19.70
C ASP A 92 19.54 -2.64 -20.49
N GLY A 93 19.48 -1.47 -19.87
CA GLY A 93 19.89 -0.22 -20.52
C GLY A 93 19.69 1.00 -19.63
N VAL A 94 19.42 2.13 -20.28
CA VAL A 94 19.08 3.39 -19.60
C VAL A 94 17.73 3.86 -20.13
N VAL A 95 16.80 4.12 -19.22
CA VAL A 95 15.48 4.63 -19.58
C VAL A 95 15.53 6.15 -19.61
N GLY A 96 15.20 6.72 -20.77
CA GLY A 96 15.11 8.15 -20.99
C GLY A 96 13.71 8.70 -20.71
N SER A 97 13.26 9.60 -21.58
CA SER A 97 11.92 10.19 -21.50
C SER A 97 10.80 9.17 -21.76
N ILE A 98 9.68 9.35 -21.05
CA ILE A 98 8.45 8.57 -21.27
C ILE A 98 7.34 9.56 -21.63
N THR A 99 6.76 9.37 -22.81
CA THR A 99 5.60 10.13 -23.28
C THR A 99 4.33 9.29 -23.12
N GLU A 100 3.23 9.76 -23.71
CA GLU A 100 1.96 9.04 -23.72
C GLU A 100 2.01 7.77 -24.61
N ASP A 101 2.88 7.73 -25.60
CA ASP A 101 2.92 6.66 -26.60
C ASP A 101 4.29 5.96 -26.69
N LYS A 102 5.37 6.59 -26.21
CA LYS A 102 6.74 6.12 -26.42
C LYS A 102 7.58 6.17 -25.14
N ILE A 103 8.58 5.28 -25.12
CA ILE A 103 9.65 5.24 -24.13
C ILE A 103 10.97 5.33 -24.90
N GLN A 104 11.76 6.34 -24.58
CA GLN A 104 13.13 6.45 -25.04
C GLN A 104 14.01 5.51 -24.22
N PHE A 105 14.80 4.66 -24.87
CA PHE A 105 15.61 3.66 -24.21
C PHE A 105 16.97 3.54 -24.90
N PHE A 106 18.04 3.50 -24.11
CA PHE A 106 19.40 3.40 -24.62
C PHE A 106 19.99 2.03 -24.28
N THR A 107 20.51 1.33 -25.29
CA THR A 107 21.18 0.04 -25.13
C THR A 107 22.57 0.12 -25.77
N GLY A 108 23.61 0.14 -24.92
CA GLY A 108 24.93 0.50 -25.40
C GLY A 108 24.98 1.96 -25.87
N GLU A 109 25.30 2.16 -27.15
CA GLU A 109 25.34 3.49 -27.79
C GLU A 109 24.08 3.81 -28.61
N ASP A 110 23.21 2.82 -28.81
CA ASP A 110 22.01 2.98 -29.64
C ASP A 110 20.85 3.57 -28.83
N GLU A 111 20.21 4.60 -29.41
CA GLU A 111 18.94 5.11 -28.95
C GLU A 111 17.78 4.40 -29.65
N VAL A 112 16.89 3.79 -28.86
CA VAL A 112 15.71 3.07 -29.34
C VAL A 112 14.45 3.74 -28.78
N SER A 113 13.57 4.16 -29.68
CA SER A 113 12.22 4.62 -29.34
C SER A 113 11.26 3.42 -29.32
N VAL A 114 10.87 2.96 -28.13
CA VAL A 114 9.95 1.83 -27.95
C VAL A 114 8.51 2.31 -27.80
N ASN A 115 7.55 1.64 -28.45
CA ASN A 115 6.13 1.92 -28.24
C ASN A 115 5.71 1.46 -26.82
N ARG A 116 5.18 2.38 -26.01
CA ARG A 116 4.81 2.15 -24.61
C ARG A 116 3.79 1.01 -24.46
N SER A 117 2.90 0.82 -25.43
CA SER A 117 1.91 -0.28 -25.41
C SER A 117 2.51 -1.68 -25.43
N ARG A 118 3.78 -1.82 -25.86
CA ARG A 118 4.52 -3.10 -25.86
C ARG A 118 5.29 -3.34 -24.57
N VAL A 119 5.37 -2.36 -23.68
CA VAL A 119 6.17 -2.40 -22.46
C VAL A 119 5.27 -2.72 -21.29
N PHE A 120 5.61 -3.77 -20.55
CA PHE A 120 4.90 -4.17 -19.35
C PHE A 120 5.23 -3.24 -18.18
N GLY A 121 6.50 -2.85 -18.06
CA GLY A 121 6.97 -1.96 -17.02
C GLY A 121 8.40 -1.47 -17.23
N VAL A 122 8.78 -0.48 -16.45
CA VAL A 122 10.12 0.04 -16.31
C VAL A 122 10.55 -0.14 -14.86
N ILE A 123 11.77 -0.60 -14.64
CA ILE A 123 12.40 -0.67 -13.32
C ILE A 123 13.70 0.13 -13.42
N TYR A 124 13.81 1.20 -12.65
CA TYR A 124 15.01 2.02 -12.64
C TYR A 124 16.04 1.42 -11.69
N PHE A 125 17.30 1.45 -12.10
CA PHE A 125 18.40 1.29 -11.17
C PHE A 125 18.42 2.48 -10.22
N ARG A 126 18.34 2.16 -8.93
CA ARG A 126 18.42 3.13 -7.85
C ARG A 126 19.43 2.65 -6.82
N PRO A 127 20.42 3.47 -6.44
CA PRO A 127 21.30 3.14 -5.33
C PRO A 127 20.47 2.82 -4.09
N PRO A 128 20.92 1.89 -3.24
CA PRO A 128 20.25 1.62 -1.97
C PRO A 128 20.11 2.91 -1.18
N VAL A 129 18.88 3.33 -0.93
CA VAL A 129 18.59 4.46 -0.03
C VAL A 129 18.43 3.87 1.38
N PRO A 130 19.00 4.49 2.42
CA PRO A 130 18.77 4.05 3.79
C PRO A 130 17.26 3.95 4.06
N GLU A 131 16.83 2.86 4.71
CA GLU A 131 15.44 2.75 5.12
C GLU A 131 15.12 3.85 6.14
N VAL A 132 14.28 4.80 5.73
CA VAL A 132 13.77 5.83 6.62
C VAL A 132 12.35 5.43 7.01
N SER A 133 12.10 5.29 8.32
CA SER A 133 10.74 5.10 8.81
C SER A 133 9.90 6.35 8.48
N PRO A 134 8.80 6.23 7.73
CA PRO A 134 7.99 7.38 7.40
C PRO A 134 7.36 7.97 8.67
N PHE A 135 7.15 9.28 8.68
CA PHE A 135 6.40 9.92 9.76
C PHE A 135 4.93 9.46 9.75
N CYS A 136 4.35 9.35 8.55
CA CYS A 136 2.99 8.90 8.33
C CYS A 136 2.91 8.11 7.03
N ALA A 137 2.29 6.93 7.06
CA ALA A 137 1.85 6.26 5.83
C ALA A 137 0.39 6.67 5.55
N ILE A 138 0.19 7.32 4.40
CA ILE A 138 -1.12 7.75 3.90
C ILE A 138 -1.66 6.62 3.03
N ARG A 139 -2.71 5.94 3.50
CA ARG A 139 -3.42 4.93 2.72
C ARG A 139 -4.61 5.56 2.03
N LEU A 140 -4.67 5.45 0.72
CA LEU A 140 -5.73 5.96 -0.14
C LEU A 140 -6.85 4.94 -0.29
N THR A 141 -8.02 5.40 -0.72
CA THR A 141 -9.21 4.56 -0.95
C THR A 141 -9.10 3.64 -2.17
N ASP A 142 -8.07 3.81 -3.00
CA ASP A 142 -7.74 2.96 -4.15
C ASP A 142 -6.55 2.03 -3.88
N GLU A 143 -6.30 1.72 -2.59
CA GLU A 143 -5.18 0.90 -2.10
C GLU A 143 -3.79 1.52 -2.31
N GLY A 144 -3.71 2.76 -2.81
CA GLY A 144 -2.46 3.51 -2.88
C GLY A 144 -1.89 3.79 -1.48
N VAL A 145 -0.57 3.71 -1.34
CA VAL A 145 0.16 4.03 -0.12
C VAL A 145 1.25 5.04 -0.44
N LEU A 146 1.22 6.19 0.24
CA LEU A 146 2.26 7.21 0.16
C LEU A 146 2.90 7.45 1.52
N ASN A 147 4.22 7.41 1.55
CA ASN A 147 5.03 7.70 2.73
C ASN A 147 5.30 9.19 2.81
N ALA A 148 4.87 9.80 3.91
CA ALA A 148 5.00 11.23 4.17
C ALA A 148 5.91 11.51 5.36
N SER A 149 6.71 12.58 5.23
CA SER A 149 7.55 13.14 6.30
C SER A 149 6.79 14.19 7.12
N ALA A 150 5.71 14.77 6.57
CA ALA A 150 4.81 15.66 7.27
C ALA A 150 3.41 15.62 6.65
N ILE A 151 2.37 15.83 7.46
CA ILE A 151 1.00 16.00 7.00
C ILE A 151 0.24 16.93 7.94
N THR A 152 -0.58 17.83 7.37
CA THR A 152 -1.46 18.73 8.10
C THR A 152 -2.85 18.72 7.49
N PHE A 153 -3.87 19.01 8.31
CA PHE A 153 -5.25 19.17 7.86
C PHE A 153 -5.71 20.58 8.18
N ASN A 154 -6.20 21.31 7.17
CA ASN A 154 -6.65 22.69 7.33
C ASN A 154 -8.19 22.83 7.44
N GLY A 155 -8.91 21.72 7.61
CA GLY A 155 -10.37 21.67 7.60
C GLY A 155 -11.00 21.33 6.25
N THR A 156 -10.27 21.49 5.15
CA THR A 156 -10.78 21.23 3.79
C THR A 156 -9.97 20.20 3.01
N ALA A 157 -8.65 20.20 3.20
CA ALA A 157 -7.73 19.30 2.52
C ALA A 157 -6.56 18.93 3.43
N PHE A 158 -5.97 17.78 3.14
CA PHE A 158 -4.68 17.40 3.70
C PHE A 158 -3.57 17.95 2.82
N ALA A 159 -2.60 18.62 3.44
CA ALA A 159 -1.35 19.01 2.80
C ALA A 159 -0.24 18.12 3.38
N ALA A 160 0.51 17.44 2.52
CA ALA A 160 1.56 16.52 2.92
C ALA A 160 2.87 16.80 2.19
N THR A 161 3.99 16.59 2.89
CA THR A 161 5.31 16.47 2.27
C THR A 161 5.62 14.98 2.19
N LEU A 162 5.76 14.45 0.98
CA LEU A 162 6.19 13.06 0.77
C LEU A 162 7.64 12.88 1.26
N GLN A 163 8.05 11.65 1.55
CA GLN A 163 9.40 11.35 2.04
C GLN A 163 10.48 11.86 1.06
N GLY A 164 10.18 11.80 -0.24
CA GLY A 164 11.01 12.34 -1.32
C GLY A 164 10.99 13.87 -1.49
N GLY A 165 10.27 14.62 -0.64
CA GLY A 165 10.20 16.10 -0.64
C GLY A 165 9.08 16.71 -1.49
N THR A 166 8.40 15.93 -2.34
CA THR A 166 7.26 16.40 -3.14
C THR A 166 6.12 16.84 -2.23
N GLN A 167 5.56 18.02 -2.51
CA GLN A 167 4.34 18.51 -1.89
C GLN A 167 3.12 17.87 -2.55
N ALA A 168 2.21 17.33 -1.75
CA ALA A 168 0.98 16.69 -2.19
C ALA A 168 -0.22 17.26 -1.45
N ARG A 169 -1.37 17.29 -2.12
CA ARG A 169 -2.66 17.69 -1.52
C ARG A 169 -3.68 16.60 -1.76
N PHE A 170 -4.40 16.23 -0.72
CA PHE A 170 -5.40 15.17 -0.77
C PHE A 170 -6.75 15.68 -0.25
N ALA A 171 -7.82 15.34 -0.96
CA ALA A 171 -9.17 15.53 -0.44
C ALA A 171 -9.43 14.55 0.72
N PRO A 172 -10.18 14.91 1.77
CA PRO A 172 -10.41 14.00 2.89
C PRO A 172 -11.00 12.65 2.49
N GLN A 173 -11.89 12.65 1.49
CA GLN A 173 -12.52 11.44 0.95
C GLN A 173 -11.58 10.52 0.14
N SER A 174 -10.39 10.98 -0.24
CA SER A 174 -9.41 10.13 -0.92
C SER A 174 -8.54 9.32 0.03
N ILE A 175 -8.52 9.67 1.32
CA ILE A 175 -7.73 9.01 2.36
C ILE A 175 -8.60 7.99 3.09
N ALA A 176 -8.17 6.73 3.05
CA ALA A 176 -8.77 5.65 3.83
C ALA A 176 -8.23 5.61 5.26
N ASN A 177 -6.92 5.82 5.43
CA ASN A 177 -6.27 5.75 6.75
C ASN A 177 -4.97 6.56 6.80
N LEU A 178 -4.68 7.14 7.95
CA LEU A 178 -3.40 7.76 8.27
C LEU A 178 -2.72 6.94 9.37
N ASP A 179 -1.58 6.33 9.04
CA ASP A 179 -0.84 5.48 9.96
C ASP A 179 0.42 6.22 10.45
N PHE A 180 0.36 6.71 11.69
CA PHE A 180 1.47 7.37 12.40
C PHE A 180 2.28 6.40 13.25
N SER A 181 2.02 5.10 13.17
CA SER A 181 2.67 4.12 14.05
C SER A 181 4.17 3.97 13.76
N GLN A 182 4.63 4.35 12.55
CA GLN A 182 6.01 4.09 12.08
C GLN A 182 6.41 2.61 12.21
N GLY A 183 5.43 1.69 12.14
CA GLY A 183 5.67 0.26 12.41
C GLY A 183 5.89 -0.09 13.89
N LYS A 184 5.84 0.89 14.81
CA LYS A 184 6.02 0.71 16.26
C LYS A 184 4.74 0.31 17.00
N VAL A 185 3.61 0.25 16.29
CA VAL A 185 2.36 -0.29 16.83
C VAL A 185 2.11 -1.65 16.18
N ARG A 186 1.83 -2.64 17.02
CA ARG A 186 1.37 -3.97 16.60
C ARG A 186 0.05 -4.25 17.29
N TYR A 187 -0.95 -4.63 16.51
CA TYR A 187 -2.23 -5.09 17.06
C TYR A 187 -2.07 -6.51 17.59
N LEU A 188 -2.68 -6.82 18.73
CA LEU A 188 -2.66 -8.20 19.24
C LEU A 188 -3.35 -9.19 18.30
N SER A 189 -4.28 -8.71 17.45
CA SER A 189 -4.89 -9.53 16.41
C SER A 189 -3.93 -9.93 15.27
N ASP A 190 -2.85 -9.19 15.05
CA ASP A 190 -1.77 -9.59 14.12
C ASP A 190 -0.82 -10.61 14.73
N LEU A 191 -0.86 -10.81 16.04
CA LEU A 191 0.02 -11.72 16.74
C LEU A 191 -0.70 -13.04 17.01
N GLU A 192 0.06 -14.13 16.99
CA GLU A 192 -0.42 -15.39 17.53
C GLU A 192 -0.10 -15.48 19.03
N PRO A 193 -1.10 -15.76 19.89
CA PRO A 193 -0.85 -16.04 21.29
C PRO A 193 -0.03 -17.33 21.44
N GLY A 194 0.96 -17.31 22.32
CA GLY A 194 1.82 -18.46 22.61
C GLY A 194 1.16 -19.52 23.50
N ASN A 195 0.20 -19.11 24.33
CA ASN A 195 -0.68 -20.03 25.08
C ASN A 195 -2.12 -19.53 25.00
N ILE A 196 -3.05 -20.47 24.88
CA ILE A 196 -4.48 -20.23 24.73
C ILE A 196 -5.20 -21.20 25.65
N GLU A 197 -5.99 -20.67 26.59
CA GLU A 197 -6.85 -21.49 27.43
C GLU A 197 -8.29 -21.02 27.27
N TYR A 198 -9.18 -21.99 27.05
CA TYR A 198 -10.62 -21.76 27.02
C TYR A 198 -11.25 -22.51 28.19
N THR A 199 -12.12 -21.83 28.93
CA THR A 199 -13.04 -22.52 29.82
C THR A 199 -14.35 -22.77 29.05
N PRO A 200 -14.71 -24.03 28.75
CA PRO A 200 -15.97 -24.35 28.11
C PRO A 200 -17.15 -23.91 28.99
N PHE A 201 -18.25 -23.53 28.36
CA PHE A 201 -19.55 -23.39 29.03
C PHE A 201 -20.44 -24.49 28.48
N PHE A 202 -20.79 -25.47 29.31
CA PHE A 202 -21.28 -26.78 28.88
C PHE A 202 -20.32 -27.39 27.83
N ASP A 203 -20.85 -27.97 26.76
CA ASP A 203 -20.08 -28.65 25.72
C ASP A 203 -19.55 -27.68 24.64
N THR A 204 -19.72 -26.37 24.82
CA THR A 204 -19.33 -25.37 23.82
C THR A 204 -18.03 -24.66 24.20
N VAL A 205 -17.05 -24.76 23.30
CA VAL A 205 -15.78 -24.01 23.37
C VAL A 205 -15.87 -22.78 22.49
N TRP A 206 -15.90 -21.60 23.13
CA TRP A 206 -15.93 -20.32 22.45
C TRP A 206 -14.51 -19.84 22.14
N LYS A 207 -14.02 -20.13 20.94
CA LYS A 207 -12.71 -19.65 20.48
C LYS A 207 -12.71 -18.12 20.33
N TYR A 208 -11.58 -17.48 20.62
CA TYR A 208 -11.43 -16.06 20.33
C TYR A 208 -11.49 -15.80 18.82
N ARG A 209 -11.83 -14.58 18.43
CA ARG A 209 -11.78 -14.12 17.05
C ARG A 209 -10.93 -12.86 16.94
N LYS A 210 -10.38 -12.65 15.75
CA LYS A 210 -9.55 -11.50 15.39
C LYS A 210 -10.37 -10.57 14.51
N ASP A 211 -10.37 -9.29 14.84
CA ASP A 211 -10.90 -8.16 14.05
C ASP A 211 -12.39 -8.25 13.69
N ARG A 212 -13.12 -9.20 14.26
CA ARG A 212 -14.54 -9.48 14.00
C ARG A 212 -15.20 -10.08 15.24
N HIS A 213 -16.49 -9.80 15.40
CA HIS A 213 -17.29 -10.39 16.49
C HIS A 213 -17.71 -11.83 16.18
N ARG A 214 -18.49 -12.45 17.07
CA ARG A 214 -18.94 -13.85 17.00
C ARG A 214 -19.51 -14.25 15.62
N ASP A 215 -20.41 -13.43 15.08
CA ASP A 215 -21.12 -13.71 13.81
C ASP A 215 -20.39 -13.18 12.56
N GLY A 216 -19.13 -12.72 12.69
CA GLY A 216 -18.28 -12.34 11.55
C GLY A 216 -18.41 -10.90 11.06
N GLY A 217 -19.25 -10.08 11.71
CA GLY A 217 -19.35 -8.63 11.52
C GLY A 217 -18.27 -7.84 12.29
N PRO A 218 -18.27 -6.50 12.16
CA PRO A 218 -17.23 -5.64 12.74
C PRO A 218 -17.31 -5.61 14.27
N LEU A 219 -16.17 -5.41 14.93
CA LEU A 219 -16.14 -5.18 16.39
C LEU A 219 -16.81 -3.85 16.71
N ARG A 220 -17.72 -3.83 17.69
CA ARG A 220 -18.45 -2.62 18.09
C ARG A 220 -18.51 -2.50 19.60
N VAL A 221 -18.08 -1.38 20.15
CA VAL A 221 -18.20 -1.10 21.59
C VAL A 221 -18.71 0.31 21.77
N GLY A 222 -19.88 0.45 22.40
CA GLY A 222 -20.46 1.75 22.72
C GLY A 222 -20.85 2.54 21.47
N GLY A 223 -21.39 1.86 20.45
CA GLY A 223 -21.82 2.45 19.18
C GLY A 223 -20.68 2.77 18.21
N LYS A 224 -19.43 2.49 18.57
CA LYS A 224 -18.26 2.75 17.73
C LYS A 224 -17.69 1.46 17.15
N GLU A 225 -17.47 1.46 15.85
CA GLU A 225 -16.79 0.37 15.13
C GLU A 225 -15.28 0.43 15.26
N TYR A 226 -14.66 -0.75 15.38
CA TYR A 226 -13.21 -0.92 15.42
C TYR A 226 -12.78 -1.96 14.38
N ALA A 227 -11.90 -1.53 13.47
CA ALA A 227 -11.36 -2.41 12.43
C ALA A 227 -10.36 -3.46 12.97
N ARG A 228 -9.83 -3.25 14.18
CA ARG A 228 -8.78 -4.08 14.78
C ARG A 228 -9.10 -4.41 16.23
N GLY A 229 -8.93 -5.68 16.64
CA GLY A 229 -9.14 -6.10 18.02
C GLY A 229 -9.30 -7.60 18.21
N LEU A 230 -9.58 -8.01 19.44
CA LEU A 230 -9.84 -9.40 19.81
C LEU A 230 -11.25 -9.50 20.38
N TYR A 231 -12.05 -10.43 19.86
CA TYR A 231 -13.31 -10.84 20.45
C TYR A 231 -13.07 -12.08 21.30
N ILE A 232 -13.33 -12.00 22.60
CA ILE A 232 -13.11 -13.09 23.55
C ILE A 232 -14.38 -13.39 24.34
N HIS A 233 -14.53 -14.62 24.80
CA HIS A 233 -15.56 -14.99 25.77
C HIS A 233 -15.00 -14.93 27.19
N SER A 234 -15.86 -14.77 28.20
CA SER A 234 -15.46 -14.82 29.61
C SER A 234 -14.68 -16.10 29.91
N LYS A 235 -13.68 -16.02 30.78
CA LYS A 235 -12.78 -17.13 31.14
C LYS A 235 -11.93 -17.69 29.97
N THR A 236 -11.56 -16.80 29.04
CA THR A 236 -10.52 -17.06 28.04
C THR A 236 -9.19 -16.45 28.50
N LEU A 237 -8.09 -17.20 28.41
CA LEU A 237 -6.74 -16.68 28.59
C LEU A 237 -6.01 -16.68 27.24
N LEU A 238 -5.49 -15.52 26.84
CA LEU A 238 -4.60 -15.38 25.69
C LEU A 238 -3.27 -14.82 26.18
N GLN A 239 -2.21 -15.63 26.09
CA GLN A 239 -0.88 -15.23 26.55
C GLN A 239 0.02 -14.92 25.37
N TYR A 240 0.56 -13.69 25.32
CA TYR A 240 1.44 -13.24 24.25
C TYR A 240 2.88 -13.10 24.73
N ARG A 241 3.82 -13.60 23.94
CA ARG A 241 5.25 -13.42 24.21
C ARG A 241 5.73 -12.11 23.59
N ILE A 242 5.95 -11.10 24.42
CA ILE A 242 6.34 -9.75 23.98
C ILE A 242 7.86 -9.51 23.88
N LYS A 243 8.68 -10.39 24.47
CA LYS A 243 10.17 -10.39 24.42
C LYS A 243 10.90 -9.08 24.76
N GLY A 244 10.21 -8.08 25.34
CA GLY A 244 10.78 -6.74 25.57
C GLY A 244 10.71 -5.81 24.35
N ASP A 245 10.09 -6.26 23.25
CA ASP A 245 9.94 -5.50 22.00
C ASP A 245 8.93 -4.35 22.11
N TYR A 246 8.12 -4.34 23.19
CA TYR A 246 7.00 -3.42 23.37
C TYR A 246 7.05 -2.75 24.74
N ARG A 247 6.73 -1.45 24.79
CA ARG A 247 6.76 -0.64 26.02
C ARG A 247 5.38 -0.28 26.57
N ASN A 248 4.34 -0.32 25.74
CA ASN A 248 3.00 0.12 26.10
C ASN A 248 1.98 -0.88 25.59
N PHE A 249 0.99 -1.21 26.43
CA PHE A 249 -0.22 -1.90 26.03
C PHE A 249 -1.39 -0.92 26.13
N ARG A 250 -2.21 -0.85 25.08
CA ARG A 250 -3.42 -0.03 25.03
C ARG A 250 -4.55 -0.85 24.43
N ALA A 251 -5.69 -0.82 25.09
CA ALA A 251 -6.91 -1.46 24.61
C ALA A 251 -8.12 -0.65 25.06
N ILE A 252 -9.19 -0.74 24.27
CA ILE A 252 -10.55 -0.39 24.68
C ILE A 252 -11.25 -1.71 24.94
N MET A 253 -11.86 -1.85 26.11
CA MET A 253 -12.52 -3.08 26.54
C MET A 253 -13.99 -2.79 26.81
N GLY A 254 -14.86 -3.67 26.34
CA GLY A 254 -16.30 -3.58 26.53
C GLY A 254 -16.99 -4.84 26.05
N ILE A 255 -18.30 -4.91 26.30
CA ILE A 255 -19.17 -5.93 25.70
C ILE A 255 -19.46 -5.48 24.28
N ASP A 256 -19.33 -6.39 23.31
CA ASP A 256 -19.59 -6.07 21.91
C ASP A 256 -21.08 -5.78 21.71
N ASP A 257 -21.42 -4.73 20.96
CA ASP A 257 -22.80 -4.28 20.74
C ASP A 257 -23.66 -5.33 20.00
N SER A 258 -23.05 -6.35 19.37
CA SER A 258 -23.77 -7.50 18.82
C SER A 258 -24.37 -8.41 19.89
N VAL A 259 -23.86 -8.36 21.12
CA VAL A 259 -24.41 -9.10 22.25
C VAL A 259 -25.66 -8.36 22.73
N PRO A 260 -26.86 -8.97 22.69
CA PRO A 260 -28.06 -8.34 23.20
C PRO A 260 -27.84 -7.96 24.66
N GLY A 261 -28.08 -6.69 25.00
CA GLY A 261 -27.98 -6.21 26.38
C GLY A 261 -28.97 -6.98 27.24
N ILE A 262 -28.49 -7.96 27.99
CA ILE A 262 -29.22 -8.47 29.14
C ILE A 262 -29.02 -7.42 30.22
N GLY A 263 -29.95 -6.46 30.28
CA GLY A 263 -30.06 -5.60 31.45
C GLY A 263 -30.25 -6.48 32.67
N PHE A 264 -29.29 -6.46 33.58
CA PHE A 264 -29.54 -6.92 34.94
C PHE A 264 -30.17 -5.73 35.69
N VAL A 265 -31.41 -5.95 36.14
CA VAL A 265 -32.04 -5.21 37.24
C VAL A 265 -31.22 -5.43 38.52
#